data_AF-A0A287BAB0-F1
#
_entry.id   AF-A0A287BAB0-F1
#
_cell.length_a   1.000
_cell.length_b   1.000
_cell.length_c   1.000
_cell.angle_alpha   90.00
_cell.angle_beta   90.00
_cell.angle_gamma   90.00
#
_symmetry.space_group_name_H-M   'P 1'
#
loop_
_entity.id
_entity.type
_entity.pdbx_description
1 polymer ?
#
loop_
_entity_poly.entity_id
_entity_poly.type
_entity_poly.pdbx_seq_one_letter_code
_entity_poly.pdbx_strand_id
1 'polypeptide(L)'
;MEFVKCLGHPEEFYNLLRFQMGGRRKVIPKMNQDSLSSSLKTCYKYLNQTSRSFAAVIQALDGEMRHAVCIFYLVLRALDTLEDDMTISIEKKIPLLHNFHLHLYESDWRFTESKEKDRQVLEDFPTYCHYVAGLVGIGLSRLFSASELEDPLVGEDTERANSMGLFLQKTNIIRDYLEDQQEGREFWPQEVWSKYVKKLGDFAKPENVDLAVQCLNELVTSTLHHIPDVITYLSRLRNQSIFNFCAIPQVMAIATLAACYNNQQVFKGVVKIRKGQAVTLMMDATNMPAVKAIIHQYMEEIYHRIPDSDPYSAKTRQIISTIRTQNLPNCQLISRSHYSPIYLSFVMLLAALSWQYLSTLSQVTEDYVQTGEH
;
A
#
# COMPACT_ATOMS: atom_id res chain seq x y z
N MET A 1 21.25 6.09 5.48
CA MET A 1 20.98 4.67 5.13
C MET A 1 19.96 4.49 4.00
N GLU A 2 18.82 5.20 3.95
CA GLU A 2 17.83 5.01 2.86
C GLU A 2 18.32 5.44 1.47
N PHE A 3 19.08 6.53 1.37
CA PHE A 3 19.63 7.03 0.10
C PHE A 3 20.66 6.09 -0.54
N VAL A 4 21.42 5.35 0.27
CA VAL A 4 22.44 4.40 -0.20
C VAL A 4 21.79 3.21 -0.92
N LYS A 5 20.58 2.78 -0.50
CA LYS A 5 19.81 1.73 -1.17
C LYS A 5 19.25 2.15 -2.54
N CYS A 6 19.27 3.46 -2.85
CA CYS A 6 18.78 4.02 -4.11
C CYS A 6 19.91 4.31 -5.11
N LEU A 7 21.18 4.04 -4.78
CA LEU A 7 22.32 4.29 -5.66
C LEU A 7 22.27 3.49 -6.97
N GLY A 8 21.57 2.34 -6.99
CA GLY A 8 21.30 1.56 -8.21
C GLY A 8 20.05 2.00 -9.00
N HIS A 9 19.29 2.98 -8.49
CA HIS A 9 18.03 3.46 -9.10
C HIS A 9 17.96 5.00 -9.06
N PRO A 10 18.66 5.67 -9.99
CA PRO A 10 18.81 7.14 -9.97
C PRO A 10 17.47 7.90 -10.03
N GLU A 11 16.47 7.35 -10.74
CA GLU A 11 15.12 7.93 -10.79
C GLU A 11 14.40 7.87 -9.44
N GLU A 12 14.54 6.77 -8.69
CA GLU A 12 13.98 6.66 -7.33
C GLU A 12 14.63 7.65 -6.37
N PHE A 13 15.94 7.86 -6.50
CA PHE A 13 16.67 8.86 -5.73
C PHE A 13 16.18 10.28 -6.06
N TYR A 14 16.06 10.61 -7.35
CA TYR A 14 15.54 11.90 -7.79
C TYR A 14 14.10 12.13 -7.30
N ASN A 15 13.23 11.12 -7.37
CA ASN A 15 11.85 11.23 -6.89
C ASN A 15 11.76 11.35 -5.37
N LEU A 16 12.62 10.65 -4.62
CA LEU A 16 12.72 10.84 -3.16
C LEU A 16 13.16 12.27 -2.82
N LEU A 17 14.18 12.78 -3.51
CA LEU A 17 14.67 14.15 -3.33
C LEU A 17 13.59 15.18 -3.69
N ARG A 18 12.92 15.00 -4.84
CA ARG A 18 11.82 15.85 -5.30
C ARG A 18 10.63 15.82 -4.34
N PHE A 19 10.29 14.65 -3.80
CA PHE A 19 9.25 14.50 -2.79
C PHE A 19 9.61 15.30 -1.53
N GLN A 20 10.86 15.22 -1.05
CA GLN A 20 11.33 15.98 0.11
C GLN A 20 11.43 17.50 -0.14
N MET A 21 11.84 17.93 -1.33
CA MET A 21 12.08 19.35 -1.67
C MET A 21 10.83 20.13 -2.12
N GLY A 22 9.64 19.53 -2.12
CA GLY A 22 8.40 20.27 -2.41
C GLY A 22 7.27 19.43 -3.01
N GLY A 23 7.58 18.26 -3.59
CA GLY A 23 6.57 17.33 -4.11
C GLY A 23 5.56 16.88 -3.06
N ARG A 24 6.00 16.79 -1.79
CA ARG A 24 5.12 16.49 -0.65
C ARG A 24 3.94 17.46 -0.52
N ARG A 25 4.08 18.75 -0.84
CA ARG A 25 2.98 19.73 -0.76
C ARG A 25 1.95 19.58 -1.89
N LYS A 26 2.37 19.04 -3.04
CA LYS A 26 1.51 18.77 -4.19
C LYS A 26 0.67 17.50 -3.99
N VAL A 27 1.20 16.56 -3.21
CA VAL A 27 0.54 15.28 -2.88
C VAL A 27 -0.21 15.35 -1.55
N ILE A 28 0.25 16.15 -0.58
CA ILE A 28 -0.34 16.28 0.75
C ILE A 28 -0.54 17.78 1.04
N PRO A 29 -1.77 18.31 0.93
CA PRO A 29 -2.07 19.68 1.33
C PRO A 29 -1.80 19.85 2.83
N LYS A 30 -1.17 20.97 3.21
CA LYS A 30 -0.96 21.27 4.64
C LYS A 30 -2.32 21.48 5.30
N MET A 31 -2.68 20.59 6.24
CA MET A 31 -3.82 20.81 7.12
C MET A 31 -3.45 21.87 8.16
N ASN A 32 -4.31 22.87 8.34
CA ASN A 32 -4.15 23.80 9.44
C ASN A 32 -4.46 23.07 10.75
N GLN A 33 -3.44 22.77 11.54
CA GLN A 33 -3.64 22.05 12.79
C GLN A 33 -4.30 22.91 13.86
N ASP A 34 -4.19 24.24 13.77
CA ASP A 34 -4.67 25.14 14.81
C ASP A 34 -6.20 25.24 14.85
N SER A 35 -6.87 24.94 13.74
CA SER A 35 -8.34 24.93 13.64
C SER A 35 -8.99 23.60 14.03
N LEU A 36 -8.21 22.55 14.34
CA LEU A 36 -8.74 21.22 14.69
C LEU A 36 -9.06 21.12 16.18
N SER A 37 -10.15 20.43 16.51
CA SER A 37 -10.45 20.04 17.90
C SER A 37 -9.34 19.14 18.47
N SER A 38 -9.22 19.09 19.80
CA SER A 38 -8.26 18.22 20.49
C SER A 38 -8.44 16.74 20.10
N SER A 39 -9.69 16.26 20.07
CA SER A 39 -10.05 14.89 19.69
C SER A 39 -9.62 14.56 18.25
N LEU A 40 -9.84 15.48 17.30
CA LEU A 40 -9.48 15.26 15.91
C LEU A 40 -7.96 15.28 15.68
N LYS A 41 -7.21 16.10 16.44
CA LYS A 41 -5.74 16.02 16.49
C LYS A 41 -5.27 14.65 16.93
N THR A 42 -5.91 14.09 17.97
CA THR A 42 -5.63 12.74 18.46
C THR A 42 -5.97 11.68 17.40
N CYS A 43 -7.07 11.82 16.66
CA CYS A 43 -7.40 10.93 15.53
C CYS A 43 -6.26 10.90 14.50
N TYR A 44 -5.78 12.07 14.07
CA TYR A 44 -4.68 12.14 13.10
C TYR A 44 -3.36 11.62 13.68
N LYS A 45 -3.12 11.75 14.99
CA LYS A 45 -1.99 11.11 15.64
C LYS A 45 -2.08 9.58 15.51
N TYR A 46 -3.23 8.98 15.86
CA TYR A 46 -3.44 7.54 15.72
C TYR A 46 -3.35 7.08 14.27
N LEU A 47 -3.93 7.84 13.33
CA LEU A 47 -3.81 7.54 11.91
C LEU A 47 -2.35 7.47 11.46
N ASN A 48 -1.51 8.42 11.87
CA ASN A 48 -0.09 8.42 11.51
C ASN A 48 0.67 7.24 12.16
N GLN A 49 0.29 6.83 13.37
CA GLN A 49 0.91 5.71 14.08
C GLN A 49 0.56 4.35 13.47
N THR A 50 -0.70 4.13 13.14
CA THR A 50 -1.21 2.81 12.68
C THR A 50 -1.08 2.63 11.16
N SER A 51 -1.26 3.70 10.38
CA SER A 51 -1.35 3.63 8.91
C SER A 51 -0.02 3.93 8.17
N ARG A 52 0.95 4.54 8.86
CA ARG A 52 2.27 4.92 8.32
C ARG A 52 2.17 5.70 6.99
N SER A 53 2.55 5.09 5.87
CA SER A 53 2.55 5.75 4.55
C SER A 53 1.16 6.05 4.01
N PHE A 54 0.14 5.28 4.42
CA PHE A 54 -1.23 5.50 3.95
C PHE A 54 -1.91 6.68 4.67
N ALA A 55 -1.44 7.05 5.87
CA ALA A 55 -1.87 8.27 6.57
C ALA A 55 -1.72 9.54 5.71
N ALA A 56 -0.64 9.61 4.93
CA ALA A 56 -0.37 10.71 4.01
C ALA A 56 -1.41 10.81 2.90
N VAL A 57 -1.88 9.67 2.40
CA VAL A 57 -2.88 9.56 1.32
C VAL A 57 -4.25 9.97 1.84
N ILE A 58 -4.63 9.54 3.06
CA ILE A 58 -5.87 9.97 3.71
C ILE A 58 -5.85 11.48 3.98
N GLN A 59 -4.75 12.02 4.50
CA GLN A 59 -4.60 13.46 4.75
C GLN A 59 -4.59 14.31 3.48
N ALA A 60 -4.46 13.69 2.30
CA ALA A 60 -4.53 14.37 1.01
C ALA A 60 -5.96 14.58 0.50
N LEU A 61 -6.96 13.93 1.09
CA LEU A 61 -8.37 14.09 0.73
C LEU A 61 -8.86 15.53 0.96
N ASP A 62 -9.78 15.97 0.11
CA ASP A 62 -10.34 17.31 0.17
C ASP A 62 -11.44 17.43 1.24
N GLY A 63 -11.54 18.62 1.84
CA GLY A 63 -12.65 19.02 2.71
C GLY A 63 -12.95 18.07 3.87
N GLU A 64 -14.24 17.92 4.16
CA GLU A 64 -14.76 17.07 5.23
C GLU A 64 -14.51 15.57 4.99
N MET A 65 -14.25 15.17 3.74
CA MET A 65 -13.98 13.78 3.38
C MET A 65 -12.74 13.24 4.07
N ARG A 66 -11.73 14.08 4.25
CA ARG A 66 -10.53 13.74 4.99
C ARG A 66 -10.83 13.28 6.41
N HIS A 67 -11.72 13.99 7.10
CA HIS A 67 -12.09 13.68 8.49
C HIS A 67 -12.92 12.40 8.53
N ALA A 68 -13.94 12.29 7.68
CA ALA A 68 -14.78 11.10 7.61
C ALA A 68 -13.96 9.83 7.32
N VAL A 69 -13.04 9.86 6.35
CA VAL A 69 -12.18 8.72 6.02
C VAL A 69 -11.16 8.43 7.12
N CYS A 70 -10.59 9.46 7.76
CA CYS A 70 -9.68 9.28 8.91
C CYS A 70 -10.38 8.50 10.04
N ILE A 71 -11.60 8.91 10.39
CA ILE A 71 -12.35 8.28 11.48
C ILE A 71 -12.81 6.88 11.07
N PHE A 72 -13.33 6.72 9.84
CA PHE A 72 -13.73 5.42 9.32
C PHE A 72 -12.56 4.42 9.34
N TYR A 73 -11.36 4.86 8.97
CA TYR A 73 -10.15 4.05 9.09
C TYR A 73 -9.84 3.63 10.52
N LEU A 74 -9.96 4.54 11.51
CA LEU A 74 -9.70 4.23 12.91
C LEU A 74 -10.72 3.24 13.49
N VAL A 75 -12.00 3.36 13.12
CA VAL A 75 -13.04 2.41 13.51
C VAL A 75 -12.73 1.01 12.99
N LEU A 76 -12.39 0.90 11.71
CA LEU A 76 -12.01 -0.39 11.12
C LEU A 76 -10.71 -0.92 11.74
N ARG A 77 -9.74 -0.05 12.02
CA ARG A 77 -8.50 -0.43 12.71
C ARG A 77 -8.77 -0.98 14.11
N ALA A 78 -9.73 -0.42 14.85
CA ALA A 78 -10.14 -0.93 16.14
C ALA A 78 -10.84 -2.30 16.01
N LEU A 79 -11.69 -2.48 15.00
CA LEU A 79 -12.30 -3.77 14.69
C LEU A 79 -11.25 -4.84 14.36
N ASP A 80 -10.31 -4.53 13.45
CA ASP A 80 -9.20 -5.41 13.07
C ASP A 80 -8.38 -5.79 14.32
N THR A 81 -8.12 -4.83 15.22
CA THR A 81 -7.37 -5.06 16.47
C THR A 81 -8.07 -6.06 17.39
N LEU A 82 -9.41 -6.10 17.43
CA LEU A 82 -10.15 -7.12 18.18
C LEU A 82 -10.12 -8.49 17.49
N GLU A 83 -10.20 -8.51 16.16
CA GLU A 83 -10.17 -9.73 15.36
C GLU A 83 -8.80 -10.43 15.46
N ASP A 84 -7.73 -9.67 15.29
CA ASP A 84 -6.34 -10.15 15.24
C ASP A 84 -5.81 -10.64 16.59
N ASP A 85 -6.38 -10.15 17.71
CA ASP A 85 -5.87 -10.46 19.04
C ASP A 85 -6.14 -11.91 19.46
N MET A 86 -5.14 -12.77 19.31
CA MET A 86 -5.22 -14.19 19.66
C MET A 86 -5.28 -14.45 21.18
N THR A 87 -5.14 -13.41 22.01
CA THR A 87 -5.23 -13.52 23.48
C THR A 87 -6.65 -13.36 24.01
N ILE A 88 -7.56 -12.83 23.19
CA ILE A 88 -9.00 -12.75 23.49
C ILE A 88 -9.65 -14.10 23.18
N SER A 89 -10.23 -14.74 24.20
CA SER A 89 -10.98 -15.98 24.03
C SER A 89 -12.11 -15.83 23.01
N ILE A 90 -12.37 -16.86 22.21
CA ILE A 90 -13.43 -16.87 21.18
C ILE A 90 -14.81 -16.53 21.76
N GLU A 91 -15.14 -17.05 22.95
CA GLU A 91 -16.40 -16.77 23.65
C GLU A 91 -16.63 -15.28 23.91
N LYS A 92 -15.55 -14.53 24.13
CA LYS A 92 -15.57 -13.08 24.33
C LYS A 92 -15.46 -12.31 23.01
N LYS A 93 -14.66 -12.82 22.06
CA LYS A 93 -14.41 -12.17 20.77
C LYS A 93 -15.68 -12.13 19.92
N ILE A 94 -16.45 -13.21 19.83
CA ILE A 94 -17.65 -13.29 18.99
C ILE A 94 -18.68 -12.18 19.35
N PRO A 95 -19.09 -12.00 20.61
CA PRO A 95 -20.00 -10.91 20.98
C PRO A 95 -19.42 -9.52 20.72
N LEU A 96 -18.12 -9.32 20.94
CA LEU A 96 -17.46 -8.04 20.67
C LEU A 96 -17.53 -7.68 19.19
N LEU A 97 -17.24 -8.63 18.29
CA LEU A 97 -17.27 -8.40 16.85
C LEU A 97 -18.71 -8.18 16.34
N HIS A 98 -19.67 -9.00 16.76
CA HIS A 98 -21.07 -8.85 16.36
C HIS A 98 -21.68 -7.51 16.79
N ASN A 99 -21.35 -7.05 18.00
CA ASN A 99 -21.93 -5.83 18.56
C ASN A 99 -21.03 -4.59 18.37
N PHE A 100 -19.89 -4.72 17.67
CA PHE A 100 -18.93 -3.61 17.53
C PHE A 100 -19.57 -2.34 16.96
N HIS A 101 -20.47 -2.49 15.99
CA HIS A 101 -21.17 -1.37 15.38
C HIS A 101 -22.15 -0.66 16.34
N LEU A 102 -22.61 -1.33 17.41
CA LEU A 102 -23.46 -0.73 18.44
C LEU A 102 -22.64 0.17 19.37
N HIS A 103 -21.40 -0.22 19.65
CA HIS A 103 -20.47 0.58 20.45
C HIS A 103 -20.10 1.92 19.80
N LEU A 104 -20.37 2.09 18.49
CA LEU A 104 -20.28 3.39 17.82
C LEU A 104 -21.21 4.47 18.39
N TYR A 105 -22.24 4.05 19.10
CA TYR A 105 -23.23 4.94 19.73
C TYR A 105 -23.03 5.06 21.24
N GLU A 106 -22.07 4.33 21.80
CA GLU A 106 -21.74 4.34 23.22
C GLU A 106 -20.56 5.31 23.46
N SER A 107 -20.84 6.48 24.01
CA SER A 107 -19.83 7.55 24.16
C SER A 107 -18.62 7.17 25.01
N ASP A 108 -18.77 6.21 25.92
CA ASP A 108 -17.73 5.82 26.89
C ASP A 108 -17.14 4.43 26.63
N TRP A 109 -17.56 3.76 25.55
CA TRP A 109 -17.08 2.42 25.25
C TRP A 109 -15.60 2.43 24.90
N ARG A 110 -14.85 1.52 25.52
CA ARG A 110 -13.43 1.27 25.25
C ARG A 110 -13.09 -0.17 25.62
N PHE A 111 -12.01 -0.68 25.03
CA PHE A 111 -11.53 -2.02 25.31
C PHE A 111 -10.03 -2.01 25.65
N THR A 112 -9.69 -2.41 26.87
CA THR A 112 -8.33 -2.31 27.43
C THR A 112 -7.62 -3.65 27.60
N GLU A 113 -8.31 -4.75 27.29
CA GLU A 113 -7.75 -6.11 27.49
C GLU A 113 -6.92 -6.59 26.31
N SER A 114 -6.94 -5.85 25.19
CA SER A 114 -6.19 -6.22 24.00
C SER A 114 -4.68 -6.08 24.23
N LYS A 115 -3.91 -7.04 23.71
CA LYS A 115 -2.45 -7.05 23.69
C LYS A 115 -1.87 -6.73 22.32
N GLU A 116 -2.72 -6.47 21.32
CA GLU A 116 -2.30 -6.11 19.98
C GLU A 116 -1.57 -4.77 19.92
N LYS A 117 -0.72 -4.62 18.89
CA LYS A 117 0.16 -3.45 18.72
C LYS A 117 -0.63 -2.13 18.63
N ASP A 118 -1.82 -2.18 18.06
CA ASP A 118 -2.66 -1.02 17.79
C ASP A 118 -3.72 -0.80 18.89
N ARG A 119 -3.66 -1.53 20.03
CA ARG A 119 -4.66 -1.48 21.13
C ARG A 119 -5.04 -0.08 21.62
N GLN A 120 -4.17 0.92 21.46
CA GLN A 120 -4.47 2.31 21.79
C GLN A 120 -5.73 2.82 21.06
N VAL A 121 -6.02 2.34 19.84
CA VAL A 121 -7.25 2.72 19.14
C VAL A 121 -8.51 2.19 19.84
N LEU A 122 -8.41 1.06 20.55
CA LEU A 122 -9.50 0.48 21.35
C LEU A 122 -9.62 1.15 22.73
N GLU A 123 -8.49 1.49 23.34
CA GLU A 123 -8.43 2.16 24.65
C GLU A 123 -9.01 3.59 24.56
N ASP A 124 -8.72 4.29 23.46
CA ASP A 124 -9.15 5.68 23.21
C ASP A 124 -10.31 5.79 22.21
N PHE A 125 -11.05 4.70 21.97
CA PHE A 125 -12.23 4.66 21.11
C PHE A 125 -13.23 5.82 21.35
N PRO A 126 -13.52 6.23 22.61
CA PRO A 126 -14.38 7.38 22.89
C PRO A 126 -13.97 8.68 22.20
N THR A 127 -12.66 8.86 21.96
CA THR A 127 -12.08 10.10 21.42
C THR A 127 -12.58 10.43 20.01
N TYR A 128 -12.96 9.43 19.24
CA TYR A 128 -13.33 9.60 17.84
C TYR A 128 -14.67 8.98 17.46
N CYS A 129 -15.20 8.10 18.31
CA CYS A 129 -16.50 7.46 18.15
C CYS A 129 -17.65 8.48 18.06
N HIS A 130 -17.58 9.61 18.78
CA HIS A 130 -18.64 10.63 18.73
C HIS A 130 -18.78 11.32 17.36
N TYR A 131 -17.76 11.24 16.49
CA TYR A 131 -17.86 11.72 15.12
C TYR A 131 -18.57 10.72 14.19
N VAL A 132 -18.63 9.45 14.58
CA VAL A 132 -19.13 8.34 13.75
C VAL A 132 -20.63 8.14 13.92
N ALA A 133 -21.21 8.54 15.06
CA ALA A 133 -22.64 8.42 15.33
C ALA A 133 -23.55 9.09 14.27
N GLY A 134 -23.03 10.00 13.43
CA GLY A 134 -23.72 10.57 12.27
C GLY A 134 -23.39 9.93 10.90
N LEU A 135 -22.38 9.04 10.82
CA LEU A 135 -21.81 8.49 9.58
C LEU A 135 -21.96 6.95 9.45
N VAL A 136 -22.60 6.27 10.41
CA VAL A 136 -22.63 4.80 10.47
C VAL A 136 -23.47 4.18 9.34
N GLY A 137 -22.82 3.32 8.53
CA GLY A 137 -23.49 2.42 7.55
C GLY A 137 -22.97 2.50 6.11
N ILE A 138 -21.99 3.37 5.85
CA ILE A 138 -21.56 3.75 4.50
C ILE A 138 -20.12 3.26 4.27
N GLY A 139 -19.92 2.32 3.32
CA GLY A 139 -18.57 1.98 2.85
C GLY A 139 -17.93 3.15 2.07
N LEU A 140 -16.61 3.14 1.87
CA LEU A 140 -15.87 4.27 1.24
C LEU A 140 -16.53 4.79 -0.04
N SER A 141 -16.98 3.91 -0.93
CA SER A 141 -17.62 4.31 -2.19
C SER A 141 -18.94 5.04 -1.98
N ARG A 142 -19.75 4.61 -1.01
CA ARG A 142 -20.98 5.31 -0.62
C ARG A 142 -20.67 6.65 0.04
N LEU A 143 -19.54 6.75 0.76
CA LEU A 143 -19.11 8.00 1.40
C LEU A 143 -18.75 9.04 0.34
N PHE A 144 -18.06 8.61 -0.72
CA PHE A 144 -17.74 9.45 -1.86
C PHE A 144 -19.00 9.97 -2.56
N SER A 145 -19.96 9.09 -2.85
CA SER A 145 -21.23 9.51 -3.46
C SER A 145 -22.07 10.40 -2.54
N ALA A 146 -22.16 10.06 -1.24
CA ALA A 146 -22.90 10.86 -0.25
C ALA A 146 -22.28 12.25 -0.03
N SER A 147 -20.99 12.42 -0.28
CA SER A 147 -20.33 13.73 -0.23
C SER A 147 -20.58 14.61 -1.46
N GLU A 148 -21.30 14.10 -2.47
CA GLU A 148 -21.54 14.75 -3.76
C GLU A 148 -20.26 15.06 -4.57
N LEU A 149 -19.09 14.58 -4.11
CA LEU A 149 -17.83 14.67 -4.84
C LEU A 149 -17.73 13.65 -5.98
N GLU A 150 -18.53 12.59 -5.93
CA GLU A 150 -18.59 11.54 -6.94
C GLU A 150 -20.04 11.22 -7.33
N ASP A 151 -20.20 10.62 -8.51
CA ASP A 151 -21.49 10.17 -9.03
C ASP A 151 -22.12 9.09 -8.12
N PRO A 152 -23.47 9.05 -7.95
CA PRO A 152 -24.16 8.00 -7.19
C PRO A 152 -23.78 6.56 -7.58
N LEU A 153 -23.46 6.34 -8.86
CA LEU A 153 -23.03 5.04 -9.38
C LEU A 153 -21.81 4.47 -8.63
N VAL A 154 -20.92 5.34 -8.12
CA VAL A 154 -19.73 4.91 -7.37
C VAL A 154 -20.15 4.18 -6.08
N GLY A 155 -21.15 4.70 -5.35
CA GLY A 155 -21.67 4.11 -4.12
C GLY A 155 -22.65 2.95 -4.34
N GLU A 156 -23.28 2.88 -5.50
CA GLU A 156 -24.24 1.82 -5.87
C GLU A 156 -23.57 0.55 -6.38
N ASP A 157 -22.46 0.67 -7.14
CA ASP A 157 -21.74 -0.48 -7.68
C ASP A 157 -20.85 -1.16 -6.62
N THR A 158 -21.51 -1.94 -5.77
CA THR A 158 -20.85 -2.69 -4.69
C THR A 158 -19.93 -3.80 -5.21
N GLU A 159 -20.15 -4.30 -6.43
CA GLU A 159 -19.33 -5.37 -7.00
C GLU A 159 -17.91 -4.85 -7.26
N ARG A 160 -17.78 -3.73 -7.98
CA ARG A 160 -16.46 -3.15 -8.28
C ARG A 160 -15.80 -2.55 -7.04
N ALA A 161 -16.59 -1.98 -6.13
CA ALA A 161 -16.09 -1.52 -4.83
C ALA A 161 -15.52 -2.68 -4.00
N ASN A 162 -16.18 -3.85 -4.00
CA ASN A 162 -15.70 -5.04 -3.33
C ASN A 162 -14.41 -5.57 -3.98
N SER A 163 -14.32 -5.60 -5.32
CA SER A 163 -13.10 -6.00 -6.04
C SER A 163 -11.90 -5.11 -5.70
N MET A 164 -12.09 -3.80 -5.51
CA MET A 164 -11.03 -2.89 -5.03
C MET A 164 -10.47 -3.33 -3.67
N GLY A 165 -11.32 -3.73 -2.73
CA GLY A 165 -10.91 -4.23 -1.42
C GLY A 165 -10.25 -5.61 -1.50
N LEU A 166 -10.85 -6.54 -2.24
CA LEU A 166 -10.34 -7.90 -2.41
C LEU A 166 -8.94 -7.92 -3.05
N PHE A 167 -8.67 -7.04 -4.02
CA PHE A 167 -7.36 -6.94 -4.64
C PHE A 167 -6.28 -6.56 -3.63
N LEU A 168 -6.54 -5.56 -2.80
CA LEU A 168 -5.60 -5.11 -1.75
C LEU A 168 -5.42 -6.20 -0.69
N GLN A 169 -6.52 -6.77 -0.19
CA GLN A 169 -6.48 -7.74 0.89
C GLN A 169 -5.78 -9.03 0.48
N LYS A 170 -6.12 -9.59 -0.70
CA LYS A 170 -5.45 -10.78 -1.22
C LYS A 170 -3.96 -10.54 -1.47
N THR A 171 -3.58 -9.34 -1.94
CA THR A 171 -2.17 -8.97 -2.11
C THR A 171 -1.42 -8.98 -0.78
N ASN A 172 -2.02 -8.44 0.29
CA ASN A 172 -1.42 -8.48 1.63
C ASN A 172 -1.29 -9.91 2.15
N ILE A 173 -2.37 -10.71 2.09
CA ILE A 173 -2.38 -12.13 2.51
C ILE A 173 -1.30 -12.94 1.78
N ILE A 174 -1.11 -12.71 0.48
CA ILE A 174 -0.07 -13.38 -0.30
C ILE A 174 1.32 -13.00 0.20
N ARG A 175 1.56 -11.70 0.40
CA ARG A 175 2.88 -11.17 0.76
C ARG A 175 3.26 -11.47 2.21
N ASP A 176 2.30 -11.50 3.12
CA ASP A 176 2.50 -11.60 4.57
C ASP A 176 2.52 -13.05 5.10
N TYR A 177 2.49 -14.06 4.22
CA TYR A 177 2.52 -15.49 4.55
C TYR A 177 3.43 -15.85 5.74
N LEU A 178 4.69 -15.41 5.72
CA LEU A 178 5.66 -15.81 6.76
C LEU A 178 5.41 -15.09 8.10
N GLU A 179 4.99 -13.82 8.07
CA GLU A 179 4.62 -13.06 9.27
C GLU A 179 3.40 -13.70 9.92
N ASP A 180 2.38 -14.02 9.13
CA ASP A 180 1.17 -14.69 9.60
C ASP A 180 1.48 -16.07 10.19
N GLN A 181 2.31 -16.88 9.55
CA GLN A 181 2.71 -18.18 10.08
C GLN A 181 3.47 -18.08 11.40
N GLN A 182 4.35 -17.09 11.56
CA GLN A 182 5.09 -16.86 12.82
C GLN A 182 4.16 -16.46 13.97
N GLU A 183 3.07 -15.77 13.64
CA GLU A 183 2.05 -15.31 14.59
C GLU A 183 0.90 -16.34 14.75
N GLY A 184 1.00 -17.51 14.10
CA GLY A 184 0.02 -18.59 14.21
C GLY A 184 -1.29 -18.33 13.46
N ARG A 185 -1.28 -17.46 12.46
CA ARG A 185 -2.41 -17.12 11.59
C ARG A 185 -2.30 -17.82 10.23
N GLU A 186 -3.44 -18.29 9.72
CA GLU A 186 -3.52 -19.00 8.44
C GLU A 186 -4.65 -18.42 7.56
N PHE A 187 -4.29 -17.61 6.58
CA PHE A 187 -5.26 -16.96 5.68
C PHE A 187 -5.29 -17.51 4.26
N TRP A 188 -4.28 -18.31 3.86
CA TRP A 188 -4.28 -18.91 2.53
C TRP A 188 -5.40 -19.97 2.46
N PRO A 189 -6.21 -19.99 1.39
CA PRO A 189 -7.38 -20.85 1.32
C PRO A 189 -6.97 -22.33 1.24
N GLN A 190 -7.54 -23.15 2.12
CA GLN A 190 -7.26 -24.59 2.19
C GLN A 190 -7.48 -25.29 0.86
N GLU A 191 -8.53 -24.94 0.13
CA GLU A 191 -8.85 -25.49 -1.18
C GLU A 191 -7.72 -25.31 -2.22
N VAL A 192 -6.87 -24.29 -2.03
CA VAL A 192 -5.72 -24.03 -2.91
C VAL A 192 -4.47 -24.73 -2.38
N TRP A 193 -4.03 -24.42 -1.15
CA TRP A 193 -2.73 -24.91 -0.68
C TRP A 193 -2.70 -26.42 -0.43
N SER A 194 -3.85 -27.04 -0.11
CA SER A 194 -3.92 -28.49 0.15
C SER A 194 -3.65 -29.36 -1.09
N LYS A 195 -3.68 -28.77 -2.29
CA LYS A 195 -3.22 -29.43 -3.53
C LYS A 195 -1.71 -29.68 -3.54
N TYR A 196 -0.96 -28.92 -2.75
CA TYR A 196 0.50 -28.87 -2.78
C TYR A 196 1.13 -29.50 -1.53
N VAL A 197 0.60 -29.21 -0.34
CA VAL A 197 1.15 -29.66 0.94
C VAL A 197 0.05 -30.09 1.91
N LYS A 198 0.42 -30.80 2.98
CA LYS A 198 -0.54 -31.31 3.98
C LYS A 198 -0.95 -30.26 5.00
N LYS A 199 -0.06 -29.32 5.33
CA LYS A 199 -0.33 -28.17 6.21
C LYS A 199 0.24 -26.91 5.59
N LEU A 200 -0.42 -25.76 5.77
CA LEU A 200 0.02 -24.50 5.19
C LEU A 200 1.46 -24.16 5.60
N GLY A 201 1.79 -24.30 6.88
CA GLY A 201 3.15 -24.06 7.39
C GLY A 201 4.25 -24.94 6.81
N ASP A 202 3.92 -26.01 6.09
CA ASP A 202 4.91 -26.84 5.39
C ASP A 202 5.63 -26.08 4.27
N PHE A 203 5.07 -24.98 3.74
CA PHE A 203 5.75 -24.13 2.74
C PHE A 203 6.96 -23.38 3.30
N ALA A 204 7.08 -23.23 4.62
CA ALA A 204 8.28 -22.64 5.23
C ALA A 204 9.49 -23.59 5.19
N LYS A 205 9.28 -24.88 4.87
CA LYS A 205 10.32 -25.89 4.82
C LYS A 205 11.06 -25.86 3.47
N PRO A 206 12.41 -25.87 3.44
CA PRO A 206 13.19 -25.77 2.21
C PRO A 206 12.84 -26.82 1.15
N GLU A 207 12.48 -28.04 1.56
CA GLU A 207 12.11 -29.14 0.68
C GLU A 207 10.81 -28.92 -0.12
N ASN A 208 9.94 -28.01 0.34
CA ASN A 208 8.66 -27.72 -0.31
C ASN A 208 8.67 -26.42 -1.13
N VAL A 209 9.85 -25.79 -1.31
CA VAL A 209 9.95 -24.45 -1.91
C VAL A 209 9.35 -24.37 -3.32
N ASP A 210 9.51 -25.40 -4.13
CA ASP A 210 8.96 -25.40 -5.50
C ASP A 210 7.43 -25.50 -5.50
N LEU A 211 6.87 -26.34 -4.62
CA LEU A 211 5.42 -26.46 -4.42
C LEU A 211 4.83 -25.18 -3.82
N ALA A 212 5.55 -24.55 -2.90
CA ALA A 212 5.18 -23.27 -2.31
C ALA A 212 5.08 -22.18 -3.39
N VAL A 213 6.09 -22.09 -4.28
CA VAL A 213 6.09 -21.14 -5.38
C VAL A 213 4.97 -21.40 -6.39
N GLN A 214 4.64 -22.66 -6.69
CA GLN A 214 3.50 -22.97 -7.56
C GLN A 214 2.17 -22.54 -6.93
N CYS A 215 1.99 -22.78 -5.63
CA CYS A 215 0.81 -22.32 -4.89
C CYS A 215 0.72 -20.78 -4.86
N LEU A 216 1.86 -20.11 -4.66
CA LEU A 216 1.97 -18.65 -4.74
C LEU A 216 1.52 -18.12 -6.11
N ASN A 217 1.98 -18.74 -7.19
CA ASN A 217 1.61 -18.35 -8.55
C ASN A 217 0.10 -18.52 -8.78
N GLU A 218 -0.52 -19.61 -8.29
CA GLU A 218 -1.98 -19.79 -8.32
C GLU A 218 -2.72 -18.64 -7.62
N LEU A 219 -2.30 -18.26 -6.40
CA LEU A 219 -2.94 -17.19 -5.62
C LEU A 219 -2.75 -15.81 -6.26
N VAL A 220 -1.55 -15.51 -6.78
CA VAL A 220 -1.32 -14.27 -7.52
C VAL A 220 -2.22 -14.23 -8.74
N THR A 221 -2.28 -15.30 -9.54
CA THR A 221 -3.14 -15.39 -10.73
C THR A 221 -4.61 -15.22 -10.39
N SER A 222 -5.10 -15.82 -9.31
CA SER A 222 -6.47 -15.57 -8.80
C SER A 222 -6.69 -14.09 -8.46
N THR A 223 -5.71 -13.44 -7.85
CA THR A 223 -5.79 -12.02 -7.47
C THR A 223 -5.81 -11.09 -8.68
N LEU A 224 -5.11 -11.43 -9.77
CA LEU A 224 -5.13 -10.63 -11.01
C LEU A 224 -6.52 -10.49 -11.64
N HIS A 225 -7.45 -11.39 -11.35
CA HIS A 225 -8.82 -11.34 -11.88
C HIS A 225 -9.60 -10.11 -11.40
N HIS A 226 -9.16 -9.42 -10.36
CA HIS A 226 -9.79 -8.19 -9.87
C HIS A 226 -9.36 -6.93 -10.63
N ILE A 227 -8.28 -6.99 -11.42
CA ILE A 227 -7.73 -5.81 -12.10
C ILE A 227 -8.71 -5.14 -13.08
N PRO A 228 -9.49 -5.88 -13.91
CA PRO A 228 -10.50 -5.25 -14.77
C PRO A 228 -11.50 -4.40 -13.98
N ASP A 229 -11.93 -4.89 -12.81
CA ASP A 229 -12.85 -4.18 -11.94
C ASP A 229 -12.20 -2.97 -11.28
N VAL A 230 -10.94 -3.09 -10.85
CA VAL A 230 -10.15 -1.97 -10.32
C VAL A 230 -10.03 -0.86 -11.37
N ILE A 231 -9.71 -1.20 -12.61
CA ILE A 231 -9.62 -0.23 -13.72
C ILE A 231 -10.98 0.43 -13.96
N THR A 232 -12.05 -0.37 -13.99
CA THR A 232 -13.42 0.12 -14.18
C THR A 232 -13.82 1.09 -13.06
N TYR A 233 -13.59 0.72 -11.81
CA TYR A 233 -13.88 1.56 -10.65
C TYR A 233 -13.13 2.89 -10.71
N LEU A 234 -11.80 2.85 -10.88
CA LEU A 234 -10.98 4.06 -10.93
C LEU A 234 -11.34 4.97 -12.12
N SER A 235 -11.81 4.39 -13.22
CA SER A 235 -12.22 5.17 -14.41
C SER A 235 -13.46 6.03 -14.21
N ARG A 236 -14.26 5.76 -13.16
CA ARG A 236 -15.49 6.48 -12.84
C ARG A 236 -15.27 7.66 -11.89
N LEU A 237 -14.14 7.68 -11.18
CA LEU A 237 -13.81 8.72 -10.22
C LEU A 237 -13.48 10.03 -10.92
N ARG A 238 -14.07 11.13 -10.45
CA ARG A 238 -13.95 12.46 -11.03
C ARG A 238 -13.16 13.40 -10.12
N ASN A 239 -13.28 13.26 -8.79
CA ASN A 239 -12.56 14.08 -7.85
C ASN A 239 -11.09 13.62 -7.75
N GLN A 240 -10.16 14.55 -7.94
CA GLN A 240 -8.73 14.24 -7.99
C GLN A 240 -8.19 13.67 -6.67
N SER A 241 -8.67 14.16 -5.53
CA SER A 241 -8.21 13.68 -4.21
C SER A 241 -8.71 12.26 -3.94
N ILE A 242 -9.98 11.96 -4.30
CA ILE A 242 -10.57 10.62 -4.19
C ILE A 242 -9.91 9.65 -5.17
N PHE A 243 -9.63 10.11 -6.40
CA PHE A 243 -8.87 9.34 -7.38
C PHE A 243 -7.49 8.93 -6.83
N ASN A 244 -6.72 9.88 -6.32
CA ASN A 244 -5.39 9.61 -5.75
C ASN A 244 -5.50 8.64 -4.56
N PHE A 245 -6.49 8.87 -3.68
CA PHE A 245 -6.75 8.03 -2.53
C PHE A 245 -7.03 6.57 -2.92
N CYS A 246 -7.85 6.36 -3.96
CA CYS A 246 -8.19 5.04 -4.45
C CYS A 246 -7.07 4.40 -5.29
N ALA A 247 -6.39 5.17 -6.14
CA ALA A 247 -5.44 4.64 -7.11
C ALA A 247 -4.09 4.25 -6.49
N ILE A 248 -3.59 5.03 -5.52
CA ILE A 248 -2.28 4.82 -4.90
C ILE A 248 -2.15 3.40 -4.29
N PRO A 249 -3.08 2.91 -3.46
CA PRO A 249 -3.02 1.56 -2.93
C PRO A 249 -3.04 0.49 -4.02
N GLN A 250 -3.81 0.69 -5.09
CA GLN A 250 -3.96 -0.28 -6.18
C GLN A 250 -2.66 -0.42 -6.98
N VAL A 251 -1.99 0.70 -7.29
CA VAL A 251 -0.69 0.65 -7.98
C VAL A 251 0.44 0.10 -7.10
N MET A 252 0.34 0.27 -5.77
CA MET A 252 1.26 -0.38 -4.83
C MET A 252 1.01 -1.88 -4.75
N ALA A 253 -0.25 -2.30 -4.74
CA ALA A 253 -0.62 -3.71 -4.69
C ALA A 253 -0.16 -4.47 -5.94
N ILE A 254 -0.37 -3.93 -7.16
CA ILE A 254 0.14 -4.58 -8.38
C ILE A 254 1.68 -4.65 -8.41
N ALA A 255 2.37 -3.64 -7.90
CA ALA A 255 3.84 -3.67 -7.75
C ALA A 255 4.29 -4.73 -6.74
N THR A 256 3.57 -4.88 -5.62
CA THR A 256 3.83 -5.93 -4.63
C THR A 256 3.55 -7.32 -5.20
N LEU A 257 2.46 -7.52 -5.94
CA LEU A 257 2.18 -8.80 -6.61
C LEU A 257 3.28 -9.16 -7.61
N ALA A 258 3.75 -8.20 -8.40
CA ALA A 258 4.89 -8.41 -9.30
C ALA A 258 6.16 -8.80 -8.54
N ALA A 259 6.45 -8.14 -7.40
CA ALA A 259 7.58 -8.51 -6.55
C ALA A 259 7.44 -9.94 -5.96
N CYS A 260 6.22 -10.37 -5.63
CA CYS A 260 5.93 -11.69 -5.06
C CYS A 260 5.89 -12.80 -6.11
N TYR A 261 5.45 -12.52 -7.34
CA TYR A 261 5.21 -13.56 -8.35
C TYR A 261 6.45 -14.42 -8.62
N ASN A 262 6.34 -15.74 -8.53
CA ASN A 262 7.45 -16.67 -8.74
C ASN A 262 8.69 -16.36 -7.86
N ASN A 263 8.51 -15.85 -6.63
CA ASN A 263 9.58 -15.42 -5.75
C ASN A 263 9.63 -16.23 -4.45
N GLN A 264 10.68 -17.04 -4.29
CA GLN A 264 10.89 -17.86 -3.08
C GLN A 264 11.05 -17.04 -1.79
N GLN A 265 11.39 -15.74 -1.89
CA GLN A 265 11.59 -14.91 -0.72
C GLN A 265 10.31 -14.66 0.08
N VAL A 266 9.13 -14.85 -0.51
CA VAL A 266 7.84 -14.81 0.21
C VAL A 266 7.81 -15.81 1.38
N PHE A 267 8.52 -16.94 1.24
CA PHE A 267 8.57 -18.00 2.26
C PHE A 267 9.77 -17.90 3.20
N LYS A 268 10.71 -16.99 2.94
CA LYS A 268 12.00 -16.88 3.66
C LYS A 268 12.18 -15.54 4.36
N GLY A 269 11.42 -14.51 3.99
CA GLY A 269 11.54 -13.18 4.57
C GLY A 269 10.47 -12.22 4.05
N VAL A 270 10.77 -10.93 4.18
CA VAL A 270 9.81 -9.86 3.86
C VAL A 270 10.03 -9.37 2.43
N VAL A 271 9.07 -9.64 1.56
CA VAL A 271 9.00 -9.04 0.22
C VAL A 271 8.28 -7.70 0.31
N LYS A 272 8.98 -6.60 0.07
CA LYS A 272 8.39 -5.25 0.13
C LYS A 272 8.94 -4.35 -0.95
N ILE A 273 8.06 -3.59 -1.60
CA ILE A 273 8.47 -2.53 -2.52
C ILE A 273 9.34 -1.50 -1.78
N ARG A 274 10.35 -0.97 -2.47
CA ARG A 274 11.25 0.01 -1.87
C ARG A 274 10.53 1.33 -1.64
N LYS A 275 10.97 2.09 -0.65
CA LYS A 275 10.38 3.41 -0.34
C LYS A 275 10.45 4.38 -1.54
N GLY A 276 11.56 4.38 -2.28
CA GLY A 276 11.71 5.23 -3.49
C GLY A 276 10.76 4.84 -4.61
N GLN A 277 10.62 3.54 -4.87
CA GLN A 277 9.59 2.99 -5.77
C GLN A 277 8.18 3.39 -5.32
N ALA A 278 7.86 3.24 -4.03
CA ALA A 278 6.55 3.61 -3.49
C ALA A 278 6.24 5.10 -3.68
N VAL A 279 7.22 5.98 -3.41
CA VAL A 279 7.08 7.43 -3.65
C VAL A 279 6.86 7.74 -5.12
N THR A 280 7.57 7.06 -6.01
CA THR A 280 7.38 7.22 -7.47
C THR A 280 5.96 6.83 -7.87
N LEU A 281 5.47 5.68 -7.40
CA LEU A 281 4.09 5.25 -7.65
C LEU A 281 3.05 6.24 -7.11
N MET A 282 3.28 6.81 -5.93
CA MET A 282 2.40 7.84 -5.36
C MET A 282 2.35 9.11 -6.20
N MET A 283 3.48 9.50 -6.80
CA MET A 283 3.57 10.70 -7.63
C MET A 283 3.00 10.50 -9.03
N ASP A 284 3.09 9.29 -9.57
CA ASP A 284 2.67 8.98 -10.94
C ASP A 284 1.18 8.60 -11.02
N ALA A 285 0.61 7.95 -10.00
CA ALA A 285 -0.77 7.47 -9.97
C ALA A 285 -1.81 8.57 -9.75
N THR A 286 -1.82 9.57 -10.64
CA THR A 286 -2.65 10.78 -10.54
C THR A 286 -3.70 10.89 -11.65
N ASN A 287 -3.70 9.99 -12.63
CA ASN A 287 -4.72 9.94 -13.68
C ASN A 287 -4.82 8.54 -14.27
N MET A 288 -5.94 8.23 -14.95
CA MET A 288 -6.20 6.90 -15.49
C MET A 288 -5.17 6.40 -16.51
N PRO A 289 -4.71 7.21 -17.50
CA PRO A 289 -3.64 6.77 -18.40
C PRO A 289 -2.37 6.35 -17.66
N ALA A 290 -1.93 7.14 -16.67
CA ALA A 290 -0.76 6.80 -15.86
C ALA A 290 -0.97 5.52 -15.04
N VAL A 291 -2.12 5.36 -14.39
CA VAL A 291 -2.47 4.14 -13.64
C VAL A 291 -2.49 2.91 -14.55
N LYS A 292 -3.12 3.00 -15.72
CA LYS A 292 -3.14 1.92 -16.72
C LYS A 292 -1.73 1.56 -17.20
N ALA A 293 -0.87 2.55 -17.44
CA ALA A 293 0.52 2.33 -17.83
C ALA A 293 1.32 1.62 -16.73
N ILE A 294 1.13 2.00 -15.46
CA ILE A 294 1.75 1.35 -14.30
C ILE A 294 1.29 -0.11 -14.18
N ILE A 295 -0.03 -0.36 -14.23
CA ILE A 295 -0.59 -1.71 -14.17
C ILE A 295 -0.03 -2.55 -15.32
N HIS A 296 -0.03 -2.03 -16.54
CA HIS A 296 0.52 -2.73 -17.70
C HIS A 296 2.00 -3.07 -17.51
N GLN A 297 2.82 -2.13 -17.04
CA GLN A 297 4.24 -2.36 -16.79
C GLN A 297 4.48 -3.54 -15.83
N TYR A 298 3.78 -3.58 -14.70
CA TYR A 298 3.93 -4.67 -13.74
C TYR A 298 3.29 -5.98 -14.21
N MET A 299 2.27 -5.92 -15.07
CA MET A 299 1.75 -7.10 -15.75
C MET A 299 2.73 -7.69 -16.75
N GLU A 300 3.47 -6.86 -17.51
CA GLU A 300 4.57 -7.36 -18.35
C GLU A 300 5.69 -7.98 -17.53
N GLU A 301 6.03 -7.39 -16.38
CA GLU A 301 7.03 -7.97 -15.48
C GLU A 301 6.61 -9.37 -15.01
N ILE A 302 5.36 -9.54 -14.59
CA ILE A 302 4.81 -10.84 -14.23
C ILE A 302 4.85 -11.78 -15.44
N TYR A 303 4.39 -11.32 -16.61
CA TYR A 303 4.32 -12.10 -17.84
C TYR A 303 5.68 -12.69 -18.25
N HIS A 304 6.74 -11.88 -18.18
CA HIS A 304 8.11 -12.33 -18.50
C HIS A 304 8.72 -13.25 -17.44
N ARG A 305 8.15 -13.30 -16.23
CA ARG A 305 8.59 -14.17 -15.13
C ARG A 305 7.83 -15.49 -15.03
N ILE A 306 6.86 -15.74 -15.93
CA ILE A 306 6.06 -16.98 -15.96
C ILE A 306 6.95 -18.16 -16.40
N PRO A 307 7.21 -19.15 -15.53
CA PRO A 307 7.92 -20.37 -15.93
C PRO A 307 7.05 -21.22 -16.86
N ASP A 308 7.63 -21.79 -17.91
CA ASP A 308 6.90 -22.73 -18.78
C ASP A 308 6.50 -24.02 -18.06
N SER A 309 7.25 -24.40 -17.02
CA SER A 309 6.96 -25.56 -16.17
C SER A 309 5.88 -25.28 -15.10
N ASP A 310 5.43 -24.03 -14.94
CA ASP A 310 4.45 -23.69 -13.92
C ASP A 310 3.04 -24.19 -14.33
N PRO A 311 2.33 -24.93 -13.45
CA PRO A 311 1.00 -25.47 -13.77
C PRO A 311 -0.06 -24.40 -14.07
N TYR A 312 0.15 -23.16 -13.59
CA TYR A 312 -0.76 -22.04 -13.77
C TYR A 312 -0.33 -21.09 -14.88
N SER A 313 0.82 -21.32 -15.53
CA SER A 313 1.37 -20.47 -16.60
C SER A 313 0.35 -20.07 -17.67
N ALA A 314 -0.44 -21.03 -18.19
CA ALA A 314 -1.46 -20.78 -19.20
C ALA A 314 -2.58 -19.83 -18.68
N LYS A 315 -3.05 -20.06 -17.45
CA LYS A 315 -4.09 -19.23 -16.81
C LYS A 315 -3.57 -17.81 -16.53
N THR A 316 -2.32 -17.70 -16.06
CA THR A 316 -1.67 -16.40 -15.82
C THR A 316 -1.53 -15.61 -17.12
N ARG A 317 -1.06 -16.25 -18.21
CA ARG A 317 -0.96 -15.62 -19.54
C ARG A 317 -2.33 -15.19 -20.07
N GLN A 318 -3.36 -16.02 -19.85
CA GLN A 318 -4.72 -15.72 -20.28
C GLN A 318 -5.26 -14.47 -19.58
N ILE A 319 -5.21 -14.40 -18.24
CA ILE A 319 -5.77 -13.24 -17.52
C ILE A 319 -5.03 -11.94 -17.85
N ILE A 320 -3.70 -11.99 -17.99
CA ILE A 320 -2.90 -10.82 -18.42
C ILE A 320 -3.31 -10.36 -19.82
N SER A 321 -3.52 -11.30 -20.76
CA SER A 321 -3.97 -10.99 -22.11
C SER A 321 -5.38 -10.39 -22.14
N THR A 322 -6.29 -10.89 -21.29
CA THR A 322 -7.64 -10.33 -21.12
C THR A 322 -7.59 -8.90 -20.60
N ILE A 323 -6.78 -8.63 -19.57
CA ILE A 323 -6.60 -7.28 -19.01
C ILE A 323 -6.07 -6.32 -20.08
N ARG A 324 -5.11 -6.78 -20.90
CA ARG A 324 -4.51 -5.99 -21.98
C ARG A 324 -5.53 -5.61 -23.06
N THR A 325 -6.40 -6.54 -23.45
CA THR A 325 -7.37 -6.34 -24.54
C THR A 325 -8.60 -5.54 -24.14
N GLN A 326 -9.10 -5.69 -22.91
CA GLN A 326 -10.33 -5.02 -22.47
C GLN A 326 -10.13 -3.54 -22.11
N ASN A 327 -8.91 -3.13 -21.75
CA ASN A 327 -8.70 -1.85 -21.06
C ASN A 327 -7.87 -0.80 -21.82
N LEU A 328 -7.45 -1.07 -23.05
CA LEU A 328 -6.62 -0.17 -23.87
C LEU A 328 -7.29 0.20 -25.19
N PRO A 329 -7.86 1.41 -25.34
CA PRO A 329 -7.77 2.13 -26.60
C PRO A 329 -6.37 2.76 -26.69
N ASN A 330 -5.62 2.46 -27.75
CA ASN A 330 -4.33 3.06 -28.18
C ASN A 330 -3.72 4.10 -27.23
N CYS A 331 -3.19 3.65 -26.09
CA CYS A 331 -2.29 4.50 -25.33
C CYS A 331 -0.95 4.38 -26.04
N GLN A 332 -0.47 5.47 -26.67
CA GLN A 332 0.93 5.56 -27.04
C GLN A 332 1.72 5.26 -25.76
N LEU A 333 2.49 4.17 -25.77
CA LEU A 333 3.55 3.96 -24.80
C LEU A 333 4.40 5.23 -24.88
N ILE A 334 4.21 6.15 -23.94
CA ILE A 334 5.19 7.19 -23.72
C ILE A 334 6.41 6.39 -23.27
N SER A 335 7.31 6.15 -24.22
CA SER A 335 8.67 5.71 -23.95
C SER A 335 9.14 6.65 -22.86
N ARG A 336 9.26 6.12 -21.62
CA ARG A 336 10.03 6.81 -20.59
C ARG A 336 11.32 7.16 -21.30
N SER A 337 11.65 8.45 -21.36
CA SER A 337 12.95 8.89 -21.81
C SER A 337 13.95 8.29 -20.83
N HIS A 338 14.35 7.05 -21.08
CA HIS A 338 15.42 6.36 -20.41
C HIS A 338 16.67 7.17 -20.75
N TYR A 339 16.98 8.17 -19.94
CA TYR A 339 18.38 8.52 -19.80
C TYR A 339 19.05 7.22 -19.37
N SER A 340 19.95 6.70 -20.21
CA SER A 340 20.62 5.43 -19.92
C SER A 340 21.07 5.47 -18.45
N PRO A 341 20.77 4.45 -17.63
CA PRO A 341 21.17 4.41 -16.22
C PRO A 341 22.64 4.75 -16.02
N ILE A 342 23.44 4.48 -17.06
CA ILE A 342 24.84 4.85 -17.20
C ILE A 342 25.06 6.36 -17.06
N TYR A 343 24.36 7.22 -17.81
CA TYR A 343 24.60 8.67 -17.79
C TYR A 343 24.24 9.31 -16.44
N LEU A 344 23.12 8.92 -15.83
CA LEU A 344 22.72 9.43 -14.52
C LEU A 344 23.64 8.91 -13.41
N SER A 345 24.09 7.65 -13.50
CA SER A 345 25.08 7.09 -12.58
C SER A 345 26.44 7.78 -12.74
N PHE A 346 26.87 8.10 -13.96
CA PHE A 346 28.09 8.88 -14.22
C PHE A 346 28.00 10.29 -13.66
N VAL A 347 26.86 10.98 -13.80
CA VAL A 347 26.66 12.31 -13.22
C VAL A 347 26.71 12.27 -11.69
N MET A 348 26.10 11.27 -11.07
CA MET A 348 26.14 11.08 -9.61
C MET A 348 27.54 10.69 -9.11
N LEU A 349 28.28 9.86 -9.87
CA LEU A 349 29.67 9.51 -9.58
C LEU A 349 30.58 10.73 -9.68
N LEU A 350 30.42 11.54 -10.73
CA LEU A 350 31.15 12.80 -10.91
C LEU A 350 30.83 13.78 -9.78
N ALA A 351 29.56 13.92 -9.39
CA ALA A 351 29.18 14.78 -8.27
C ALA A 351 29.79 14.30 -6.94
N ALA A 352 29.84 12.99 -6.69
CA ALA A 352 30.48 12.41 -5.51
C ALA A 352 32.00 12.63 -5.51
N LEU A 353 32.67 12.44 -6.65
CA LEU A 353 34.11 12.68 -6.82
C LEU A 353 34.44 14.18 -6.69
N SER A 354 33.62 15.06 -7.24
CA SER A 354 33.76 16.51 -7.08
C SER A 354 33.56 16.95 -5.63
N TRP A 355 32.58 16.39 -4.93
CA TRP A 355 32.38 16.64 -3.50
C TRP A 355 33.58 16.19 -2.67
N GLN A 356 34.12 15.00 -2.96
CA GLN A 356 35.29 14.47 -2.28
C GLN A 356 36.52 15.34 -2.53
N TYR A 357 36.75 15.78 -3.78
CA TYR A 357 37.83 16.70 -4.16
C TYR A 357 37.71 18.08 -3.49
N LEU A 358 36.51 18.65 -3.42
CA LEU A 358 36.25 19.91 -2.71
C LEU A 358 36.46 19.78 -1.21
N SER A 359 36.06 18.65 -0.61
CA SER A 359 36.25 18.39 0.83
C SER A 359 37.73 18.22 1.21
N THR A 360 38.53 17.55 0.37
CA THR A 360 39.98 17.44 0.60
C THR A 360 40.69 18.76 0.36
N LEU A 361 40.27 19.57 -0.62
CA LEU A 361 40.78 20.94 -0.77
C LEU A 361 40.46 21.81 0.46
N SER A 362 39.26 21.71 1.01
CA SER A 362 38.88 22.43 2.23
C SER A 362 39.75 22.04 3.41
N GLN A 363 40.02 20.74 3.61
CA GLN A 363 40.91 20.26 4.68
C GLN A 363 42.36 20.72 4.48
N VAL A 364 42.88 20.67 3.25
CA VAL A 364 44.24 21.17 2.95
C VAL A 364 44.35 22.68 3.17
N THR A 365 43.27 23.42 2.91
CA THR A 365 43.23 24.87 3.14
C THR A 365 43.16 25.20 4.64
N GLU A 366 42.41 24.43 5.43
CA GLU A 366 42.37 24.55 6.89
C GLU A 366 43.72 24.19 7.55
N ASP A 367 44.39 23.14 7.07
CA ASP A 367 45.74 22.74 7.54
C ASP A 367 46.82 23.79 7.20
N TYR A 368 46.70 24.47 6.05
CA TYR A 368 47.59 25.57 5.66
C TYR A 368 47.38 26.84 6.51
N VAL A 369 46.15 27.10 6.94
CA VAL A 369 45.83 28.25 7.80
C VAL A 369 46.31 28.01 9.24
N GLN A 370 46.24 26.77 9.73
CA GLN A 370 46.77 26.43 11.07
C GLN A 370 48.30 26.38 11.15
N THR A 371 49.00 26.11 10.04
CA THR A 371 50.47 26.08 10.00
C THR A 371 51.12 27.46 9.75
N GLY A 372 50.33 28.49 9.45
CA GLY A 372 50.78 29.87 9.24
C GLY A 372 50.75 30.79 10.48
N GLU A 373 50.25 30.33 11.62
CA GLU A 373 50.16 31.09 12.89
C GLU A 373 51.20 30.68 13.96
N HIS A 374 52.35 30.12 13.54
CA HIS A 374 53.51 29.91 14.43
C HIS A 374 54.79 30.59 13.95
#